data_AF-A0A3N9VNH1-F1
#
_entry.id   AF-A0A3N9VNH1-F1
#
_cell.length_a   1.000
_cell.length_b   1.000
_cell.length_c   1.000
_cell.angle_alpha   90.00
_cell.angle_beta   90.00
_cell.angle_gamma   90.00
#
_symmetry.space_group_name_H-M   'P 1'
#
loop_
_entity.id
_entity.type
_entity.pdbx_description
1 polymer ?
#
loop_
_entity_poly.entity_id
_entity_poly.type
_entity_poly.pdbx_seq_one_letter_code
_entity_poly.pdbx_strand_id
1 'polypeptide(L)'
;MKNHRIFDMLEDSSRPLVMEQLGVQEVCPRCKAQLSHRVVDGWRAGRRIHCTRCGWCGSWRTNTVLSKSRLSCSQFLLLRILIEHSSDNQKIASFIGITSDTVRAWRNRFSGGAGA
;
A
#
# COMPACT_ATOMS: atom_id res chain seq x y z
N MET A 1 18.65 -3.86 12.85
CA MET A 1 17.55 -4.73 13.35
C MET A 1 16.54 -4.00 14.27
N LYS A 2 16.55 -2.67 14.46
CA LYS A 2 15.61 -1.98 15.37
C LYS A 2 14.31 -1.48 14.72
N ASN A 3 14.28 -1.32 13.39
CA ASN A 3 13.18 -0.59 12.73
C ASN A 3 11.93 -1.43 12.46
N HIS A 4 12.04 -2.77 12.48
CA HIS A 4 10.92 -3.65 12.14
C HIS A 4 9.73 -3.49 13.09
N ARG A 5 9.99 -3.41 14.41
CA ARG A 5 8.94 -3.22 15.43
C ARG A 5 8.19 -1.89 15.29
N ILE A 6 8.87 -0.83 14.87
CA ILE A 6 8.24 0.50 14.69
C ILE A 6 7.24 0.44 13.54
N PHE A 7 7.61 -0.23 12.44
CA PHE A 7 6.73 -0.37 11.28
C PHE A 7 5.48 -1.20 11.57
N ASP A 8 5.63 -2.26 12.36
CA ASP A 8 4.50 -3.11 12.77
C ASP A 8 3.51 -2.32 13.65
N MET A 9 4.01 -1.50 14.58
CA MET A 9 3.17 -0.65 15.42
C MET A 9 2.39 0.42 14.63
N LEU A 10 2.92 0.88 13.50
CA LEU A 10 2.31 1.93 12.69
C LEU A 10 1.41 1.38 11.58
N GLU A 11 1.36 0.07 11.38
CA GLU A 11 0.66 -0.52 10.24
C GLU A 11 -0.85 -0.19 10.24
N ASP A 12 -1.50 -0.30 11.40
CA ASP A 12 -2.93 -0.03 11.51
C ASP A 12 -3.27 1.45 11.32
N SER A 13 -2.42 2.36 11.82
CA SER A 13 -2.61 3.80 11.64
C SER A 13 -2.25 4.30 10.23
N SER A 14 -1.32 3.65 9.56
CA SER A 14 -0.86 4.04 8.21
C SER A 14 -1.80 3.53 7.10
N ARG A 15 -2.46 2.41 7.30
CA ARG A 15 -3.36 1.80 6.30
C ARG A 15 -4.44 2.74 5.75
N PRO A 16 -5.26 3.45 6.56
CA PRO A 16 -6.27 4.36 6.01
C PRO A 16 -5.67 5.45 5.12
N LEU A 17 -4.50 6.00 5.51
CA LEU A 17 -3.79 7.02 4.71
C LEU A 17 -3.30 6.46 3.38
N VAL A 18 -2.77 5.22 3.38
CA VAL A 18 -2.36 4.55 2.14
C VAL A 18 -3.55 4.24 1.24
N MET A 19 -4.67 3.80 1.82
CA MET A 19 -5.89 3.53 1.05
C MET A 19 -6.39 4.82 0.38
N GLU A 20 -6.43 5.93 1.10
CA GLU A 20 -6.80 7.25 0.57
C GLU A 20 -5.85 7.69 -0.55
N GLN A 21 -4.54 7.62 -0.32
CA GLN A 21 -3.52 8.00 -1.30
C GLN A 21 -3.62 7.18 -2.60
N LEU A 22 -4.04 5.92 -2.52
CA LEU A 22 -4.22 5.04 -3.67
C LEU A 22 -5.62 5.12 -4.29
N GLY A 23 -6.48 6.02 -3.80
CA GLY A 23 -7.85 6.18 -4.30
C GLY A 23 -8.73 4.94 -4.09
N VAL A 24 -8.44 4.15 -3.05
CA VAL A 24 -9.19 2.94 -2.75
C VAL A 24 -10.57 3.31 -2.24
N GLN A 25 -11.59 2.79 -2.93
CA GLN A 25 -13.00 2.96 -2.56
C GLN A 25 -13.57 1.69 -1.93
N GLU A 26 -14.68 1.84 -1.20
CA GLU A 26 -15.42 0.73 -0.56
C GLU A 26 -16.37 0.03 -1.52
N VAL A 27 -15.85 -0.26 -2.72
CA VAL A 27 -16.55 -0.94 -3.80
C VAL A 27 -15.72 -2.11 -4.29
N CYS A 28 -16.37 -3.10 -4.92
CA CYS A 28 -15.66 -4.18 -5.57
C CYS A 28 -14.75 -3.62 -6.70
N PRO A 29 -13.44 -3.90 -6.71
CA PRO A 29 -12.55 -3.39 -7.76
C PRO A 29 -12.90 -3.87 -9.17
N ARG A 30 -13.58 -5.03 -9.28
CA ARG A 30 -13.95 -5.66 -10.54
C ARG A 30 -15.29 -5.15 -11.09
N CYS A 31 -16.36 -5.25 -10.30
CA CYS A 31 -17.73 -4.93 -10.77
C CYS A 31 -18.32 -3.64 -10.19
N LYS A 32 -17.55 -2.90 -9.37
CA LYS A 32 -17.93 -1.64 -8.74
C LYS A 32 -19.17 -1.68 -7.84
N ALA A 33 -19.64 -2.88 -7.46
CA ALA A 33 -20.72 -3.02 -6.49
C ALA A 33 -20.30 -2.50 -5.11
N GLN A 34 -21.21 -1.81 -4.43
CA GLN A 34 -21.00 -1.36 -3.05
C GLN A 34 -20.75 -2.56 -2.14
N LEU A 35 -19.78 -2.45 -1.24
CA LEU A 35 -19.54 -3.45 -0.21
C LEU A 35 -20.56 -3.29 0.92
N SER A 36 -21.10 -4.40 1.43
CA SER A 36 -21.96 -4.37 2.62
C SER A 36 -21.17 -3.89 3.85
N HIS A 37 -21.82 -3.27 4.82
CA HIS A 37 -21.18 -2.76 6.05
C HIS A 37 -20.24 -3.77 6.73
N ARG A 38 -20.69 -5.04 6.89
CA ARG A 38 -19.89 -6.12 7.49
C ARG A 38 -18.61 -6.45 6.71
N VAL A 39 -18.63 -6.24 5.39
CA VAL A 39 -17.48 -6.48 4.50
C VAL A 39 -16.54 -5.29 4.49
N VAL A 40 -17.06 -4.07 4.65
CA VAL A 40 -16.26 -2.83 4.71
C VAL A 40 -15.26 -2.88 5.86
N ASP A 41 -15.65 -3.35 7.04
CA ASP A 41 -14.71 -3.46 8.18
C ASP A 41 -13.55 -4.41 7.87
N GLY A 42 -13.85 -5.56 7.27
CA GLY A 42 -12.83 -6.51 6.81
C GLY A 42 -11.93 -5.91 5.72
N TRP A 43 -12.52 -5.17 4.78
CA TRP A 43 -11.83 -4.45 3.72
C TRP A 43 -10.85 -3.43 4.28
N ARG A 44 -11.32 -2.53 5.17
CA ARG A 44 -10.50 -1.54 5.88
C ARG A 44 -9.42 -2.18 6.73
N ALA A 45 -9.67 -3.35 7.31
CA ALA A 45 -8.68 -4.11 8.08
C ALA A 45 -7.64 -4.85 7.20
N GLY A 46 -7.69 -4.74 5.88
CA GLY A 46 -6.76 -5.45 4.99
C GLY A 46 -7.08 -6.93 4.75
N ARG A 47 -8.23 -7.41 5.19
CA ARG A 47 -8.64 -8.81 4.99
C ARG A 47 -9.04 -9.03 3.53
N ARG A 48 -8.93 -10.28 3.09
CA ARG A 48 -9.54 -10.71 1.82
C ARG A 48 -11.05 -10.75 1.98
N ILE A 49 -11.76 -10.19 1.01
CA ILE A 49 -13.21 -10.18 0.93
C ILE A 49 -13.67 -10.90 -0.33
N HIS A 50 -14.91 -11.39 -0.30
CA HIS A 50 -15.57 -11.99 -1.45
C HIS A 50 -16.75 -11.11 -1.90
N CYS A 51 -16.79 -10.74 -3.17
CA CYS A 51 -17.88 -9.96 -3.75
C CYS A 51 -19.06 -10.89 -4.06
N THR A 52 -20.20 -10.66 -3.40
CA THR A 52 -21.44 -11.43 -3.61
C THR A 52 -22.06 -11.23 -5.00
N ARG A 53 -21.73 -10.15 -5.70
CA ARG A 53 -22.29 -9.86 -7.04
C ARG A 53 -21.53 -10.54 -8.18
N CYS A 54 -20.20 -10.60 -8.13
CA CYS A 54 -19.38 -11.09 -9.26
C CYS A 54 -18.41 -12.23 -8.90
N GLY A 55 -18.43 -12.73 -7.66
CA GLY A 55 -17.56 -13.81 -7.20
C GLY A 55 -16.08 -13.45 -7.04
N TRP A 56 -15.71 -12.18 -7.25
CA TRP A 56 -14.32 -11.75 -7.09
C TRP A 56 -13.86 -11.88 -5.64
N CYS A 57 -12.62 -12.35 -5.43
CA CYS A 57 -12.00 -12.49 -4.12
C CYS A 57 -10.64 -11.79 -4.07
N GLY A 58 -10.47 -10.84 -3.16
CA GLY A 58 -9.22 -10.08 -3.02
C GLY A 58 -9.24 -9.10 -1.84
N SER A 59 -8.21 -8.27 -1.72
CA SER A 59 -8.11 -7.23 -0.69
C SER A 59 -8.06 -5.86 -1.32
N TRP A 60 -8.03 -4.80 -0.50
CA TRP A 60 -7.88 -3.44 -0.99
C TRP A 60 -6.58 -3.20 -1.76
N ARG A 61 -5.56 -4.04 -1.55
CA ARG A 61 -4.29 -3.96 -2.31
C ARG A 61 -4.43 -4.51 -3.73
N THR A 62 -5.50 -5.25 -4.04
CA THR A 62 -5.68 -5.81 -5.38
C THR A 62 -5.93 -4.68 -6.38
N ASN A 63 -5.33 -4.79 -7.57
CA ASN A 63 -5.34 -3.76 -8.62
C ASN A 63 -4.71 -2.40 -8.22
N THR A 64 -3.95 -2.35 -7.12
CA THR A 64 -3.13 -1.18 -6.79
C THR A 64 -1.66 -1.45 -7.09
N VAL A 65 -0.84 -0.40 -7.04
CA VAL A 65 0.63 -0.50 -7.12
C VAL A 65 1.23 -1.37 -6.00
N LEU A 66 0.47 -1.64 -4.93
CA LEU A 66 0.86 -2.49 -3.81
C LEU A 66 0.50 -3.97 -3.98
N SER A 67 -0.26 -4.35 -5.01
CA SER A 67 -0.75 -5.72 -5.24
C SER A 67 0.34 -6.79 -5.26
N LYS A 68 1.52 -6.46 -5.80
CA LYS A 68 2.70 -7.35 -5.88
C LYS A 68 3.84 -6.90 -4.96
N SER A 69 3.59 -5.90 -4.12
CA SER A 69 4.59 -5.32 -3.23
C SER A 69 4.60 -6.05 -1.89
N ARG A 70 5.80 -6.32 -1.37
CA ARG A 70 6.02 -6.80 0.01
C ARG A 70 6.09 -5.67 1.04
N LEU A 71 5.99 -4.41 0.61
CA LEU A 71 5.97 -3.28 1.53
C LEU A 71 4.71 -3.31 2.39
N SER A 72 4.89 -3.15 3.69
CA SER A 72 3.82 -2.74 4.61
C SER A 72 3.32 -1.32 4.27
N CYS A 73 2.17 -0.92 4.82
CA CYS A 73 1.64 0.43 4.61
C CYS A 73 2.59 1.48 5.18
N SER A 74 3.14 1.23 6.37
CA SER A 74 4.08 2.14 7.03
C SER A 74 5.38 2.29 6.22
N GLN A 75 5.94 1.19 5.71
CA GLN A 75 7.10 1.23 4.81
C GLN A 75 6.80 1.97 3.50
N PHE A 76 5.61 1.80 2.91
CA PHE A 76 5.24 2.49 1.68
C PHE A 76 5.13 4.01 1.87
N LEU A 77 4.47 4.48 2.93
CA LEU A 77 4.38 5.92 3.23
C LEU A 77 5.77 6.52 3.45
N LEU A 78 6.57 5.88 4.30
CA LEU A 78 7.91 6.37 4.60
C LEU A 78 8.81 6.35 3.36
N LEU A 79 8.72 5.31 2.52
CA LEU A 79 9.46 5.24 1.27
C LEU A 79 9.14 6.39 0.35
N ARG A 80 7.85 6.75 0.22
CA ARG A 80 7.43 7.90 -0.58
C ARG A 80 8.05 9.20 -0.05
N ILE A 81 7.87 9.48 1.25
CA ILE A 81 8.42 10.69 1.89
C ILE A 81 9.94 10.77 1.70
N LEU A 82 10.65 9.67 1.94
CA LEU A 82 12.11 9.67 1.82
C LEU A 82 12.60 9.80 0.38
N ILE A 83 11.88 9.26 -0.61
CA ILE A 83 12.21 9.46 -2.02
C ILE A 83 12.03 10.93 -2.43
N GLU A 84 11.00 11.60 -1.91
CA GLU A 84 10.73 13.02 -2.19
C GLU A 84 11.80 13.94 -1.58
N HIS A 85 12.46 13.54 -0.48
CA HIS A 85 13.42 14.39 0.25
C HIS A 85 14.90 13.93 0.21
N SER A 86 15.21 12.76 -0.32
CA SER A 86 16.58 12.23 -0.34
C SER A 86 16.96 11.66 -1.70
N SER A 87 18.23 11.77 -2.08
CA SER A 87 18.78 11.19 -3.32
C SER A 87 19.49 9.84 -3.09
N ASP A 88 19.70 9.44 -1.83
CA ASP A 88 20.55 8.30 -1.49
C ASP A 88 19.71 7.03 -1.26
N ASN A 89 19.62 6.19 -2.29
CA ASN A 89 18.86 4.95 -2.23
C ASN A 89 19.41 3.94 -1.20
N GLN A 90 20.71 3.95 -0.88
CA GLN A 90 21.29 3.03 0.09
C GLN A 90 20.90 3.41 1.51
N LYS A 91 20.90 4.71 1.84
CA LYS A 91 20.42 5.21 3.13
C LYS A 91 18.94 4.92 3.33
N ILE A 92 18.11 5.19 2.33
CA ILE A 92 16.66 4.88 2.37
C ILE A 92 16.45 3.38 2.59
N ALA A 93 17.14 2.53 1.82
CA ALA A 93 17.06 1.09 1.92
C ALA A 93 17.41 0.58 3.33
N SER A 94 18.54 1.05 3.87
CA SER A 94 18.99 0.71 5.23
C SER A 94 17.99 1.17 6.29
N PHE A 95 17.44 2.37 6.16
CA PHE A 95 16.50 2.93 7.11
C PHE A 95 15.15 2.17 7.13
N ILE A 96 14.60 1.85 5.96
CA ILE A 96 13.31 1.15 5.85
C ILE A 96 13.46 -0.36 6.07
N GLY A 97 14.67 -0.91 5.86
CA GLY A 97 14.93 -2.35 5.90
C GLY A 97 14.51 -3.06 4.61
N ILE A 98 14.76 -2.45 3.45
CA ILE A 98 14.52 -3.01 2.11
C ILE A 98 15.80 -2.93 1.26
N THR A 99 15.78 -3.44 0.03
CA THR A 99 16.95 -3.34 -0.87
C THR A 99 16.99 -2.00 -1.59
N SER A 100 18.20 -1.53 -1.95
CA SER A 100 18.37 -0.33 -2.79
C SER A 100 17.69 -0.46 -4.16
N ASP A 101 17.62 -1.68 -4.71
CA ASP A 101 16.90 -1.95 -5.96
C ASP A 101 15.40 -1.75 -5.80
N THR A 102 14.84 -2.15 -4.64
CA THR A 102 13.44 -1.86 -4.31
C THR A 102 13.20 -0.36 -4.28
N VAL A 103 14.08 0.41 -3.62
CA VAL A 103 13.99 1.88 -3.58
C VAL A 103 14.04 2.48 -4.99
N ARG A 104 15.01 2.05 -5.83
CA ARG A 104 15.14 2.52 -7.21
C ARG A 104 13.89 2.21 -8.04
N ALA A 105 13.36 1.00 -7.95
CA ALA A 105 12.14 0.61 -8.66
C ALA A 105 10.94 1.48 -8.26
N TRP A 106 10.79 1.78 -6.96
CA TRP A 106 9.73 2.66 -6.48
C TRP A 106 9.93 4.12 -6.88
N ARG A 107 11.16 4.62 -6.87
CA ARG A 107 11.48 5.97 -7.37
C ARG A 107 11.03 6.11 -8.82
N ASN A 108 11.38 5.16 -9.68
CA ASN A 108 10.97 5.18 -11.08
C ASN A 108 9.43 5.17 -11.23
N ARG A 109 8.71 4.41 -10.40
CA ARG A 109 7.23 4.39 -10.40
C ARG A 109 6.63 5.72 -9.95
N PHE A 110 7.20 6.36 -8.94
CA PHE A 110 6.72 7.66 -8.46
C PHE A 110 7.05 8.79 -9.44
N SER A 111 8.25 8.80 -10.02
CA SER A 111 8.66 9.80 -11.02
C SER A 111 7.95 9.64 -12.36
N GLY A 112 7.59 8.42 -12.75
CA GLY A 112 6.81 8.16 -13.97
C GLY A 112 5.30 8.41 -13.83
N GLY A 113 4.84 8.87 -12.67
CA GLY A 113 3.43 8.99 -12.30
C GLY A 113 2.85 10.41 -12.27
N ALA A 114 3.48 11.40 -12.92
CA ALA A 114 2.87 12.70 -13.20
C ALA A 114 1.99 12.68 -14.48
N GLY A 115 1.37 11.53 -14.78
CA GLY A 115 0.58 11.35 -16.00
C GLY A 115 -0.13 10.01 -16.03
N ALA A 116 -1.25 9.90 -15.32
CA ALA A 116 -2.37 9.01 -15.61
C ALA A 116 -3.62 9.53 -14.90
#